data_AF-A0A849QTV9-F1
#
_entry.id   AF-A0A849QTV9-F1
#
_cell.length_a   1.000
_cell.length_b   1.000
_cell.length_c   1.000
_cell.angle_alpha   90.00
_cell.angle_beta   90.00
_cell.angle_gamma   90.00
#
_symmetry.space_group_name_H-M   'P 1'
#
loop_
_entity.id
_entity.type
_entity.pdbx_description
1 polymer ?
#
loop_
_entity_poly.entity_id
_entity_poly.type
_entity_poly.pdbx_seq_one_letter_code
_entity_poly.pdbx_strand_id
1 'polypeptide(L)'
;MYISEIIKKVDLKSQMKWMILILLFLVFVVIYRFVFLCLLKTYNDITILFSGILGGSLSLFLLYFRGGKIIKKDMSIITIWIVLITGIFTIIPIFIIVRKYFTLIFSNYLSKILISETSHYIPLFFIIIFVIFLQNKDCLINYRNKIKASLIILLVIFFWPFYFNIFYMPYHVNGFYFYDGTDDIQKTAFSLTNNLPSDEEKLIALLNWQLNNFTNVYGQNLIFMKPYLVINRASNNYNLSMYYKHGVCGDFSLLLSELATTSGIENRRIYSPGENHEWIEVKISENNHSWVNADAAWFWHNHEYVYNDSNAYGNQSRVYYEDMSNNQIDITEKYSTVGNLSIFVKSDNQDVTSFDIKIISSQGNSIFPEIPRHPDSNGYFNYTLGTKNYTVIAEKYYFLGLIGYRDLNNSVIVTENKTTMIVIEPKKQYLHILKN
;
A
#
# COMPACT_ATOMS: atom_id res chain seq x y z
N MET A 1 38.12 -14.49 -61.37
CA MET A 1 37.58 -13.10 -61.37
C MET A 1 36.16 -12.99 -60.81
N TYR A 2 35.32 -14.02 -60.88
CA TYR A 2 33.89 -13.94 -60.44
C TYR A 2 33.64 -14.06 -58.92
N ILE A 3 34.60 -14.57 -58.12
CA ILE A 3 34.41 -14.79 -56.67
C ILE A 3 34.76 -13.54 -55.84
N SER A 4 35.67 -12.68 -56.30
CA SER A 4 36.04 -11.46 -55.56
C SER A 4 35.00 -10.34 -55.65
N GLU A 5 34.13 -10.34 -56.67
CA GLU A 5 32.97 -9.44 -56.75
C GLU A 5 31.80 -9.86 -55.83
N ILE A 6 31.64 -11.16 -55.57
CA ILE A 6 30.60 -11.66 -54.66
C ILE A 6 30.97 -11.33 -53.21
N ILE A 7 32.26 -11.41 -52.85
CA ILE A 7 32.73 -11.10 -51.50
C ILE A 7 32.67 -9.59 -51.19
N LYS A 8 32.73 -8.71 -52.20
CA LYS A 8 32.55 -7.25 -52.02
C LYS A 8 31.09 -6.80 -51.85
N LYS A 9 30.11 -7.67 -52.12
CA LYS A 9 28.66 -7.34 -52.02
C LYS A 9 27.99 -7.83 -50.74
N VAL A 10 28.68 -8.62 -49.91
CA VAL A 10 28.13 -9.07 -48.64
C VAL A 10 28.62 -8.12 -47.54
N ASP A 11 27.73 -7.21 -47.12
CA ASP A 11 27.98 -6.33 -45.98
C ASP A 11 28.03 -7.17 -44.69
N LEU A 12 29.24 -7.63 -44.35
CA LEU A 12 29.54 -8.42 -43.15
C LEU A 12 29.06 -7.73 -41.85
N LYS A 13 28.95 -6.39 -41.83
CA LYS A 13 28.38 -5.65 -40.69
C LYS A 13 26.88 -5.86 -40.54
N SER A 14 26.14 -6.01 -41.64
CA SER A 14 24.70 -6.32 -41.63
C SER A 14 24.45 -7.73 -41.12
N GLN A 15 25.23 -8.72 -41.61
CA GLN A 15 25.10 -10.11 -41.16
C GLN A 15 25.46 -10.30 -39.68
N MET A 16 26.49 -9.62 -39.18
CA MET A 16 26.81 -9.63 -37.74
C MET A 16 25.67 -9.07 -36.87
N LYS A 17 24.98 -8.01 -37.31
CA LYS A 17 23.83 -7.46 -36.58
C LYS A 17 22.68 -8.46 -36.49
N TRP A 18 22.40 -9.16 -37.59
CA TRP A 18 21.37 -10.21 -37.62
C TRP A 18 21.74 -11.40 -36.74
N MET A 19 23.01 -11.82 -36.73
CA MET A 19 23.47 -12.88 -35.84
C MET A 19 23.35 -12.51 -34.37
N ILE A 20 23.70 -11.27 -33.99
CA ILE A 20 23.52 -10.78 -32.61
C ILE A 20 22.04 -10.72 -32.25
N LEU A 21 21.17 -10.29 -33.16
CA LEU A 21 19.72 -10.24 -32.94
C LEU A 21 19.12 -11.64 -32.76
N ILE A 22 19.55 -12.61 -33.57
CA ILE A 22 19.15 -14.03 -33.46
C ILE A 22 19.64 -14.60 -32.13
N LEU A 23 20.89 -14.31 -31.74
CA LEU A 23 21.45 -14.76 -30.47
C LEU A 23 20.67 -14.19 -29.27
N LEU A 24 20.36 -12.88 -29.28
CA LEU A 24 19.54 -12.23 -28.25
C LEU A 24 18.12 -12.79 -28.21
N PHE A 25 17.52 -13.10 -29.37
CA PHE A 25 16.22 -13.74 -29.46
C PHE A 25 16.24 -15.16 -28.89
N LEU A 26 17.29 -15.94 -29.17
CA LEU A 26 17.46 -17.28 -28.60
C LEU A 26 17.66 -17.24 -27.08
N VAL A 27 18.43 -16.28 -26.57
CA VAL A 27 18.59 -16.05 -25.12
C VAL A 27 17.23 -15.66 -24.49
N PHE A 28 16.46 -14.80 -25.14
CA PHE A 28 15.13 -14.43 -24.69
C PHE A 28 14.17 -15.64 -24.68
N VAL A 29 14.21 -16.50 -25.70
CA VAL A 29 13.40 -17.72 -25.77
C VAL A 29 13.79 -18.70 -24.66
N VAL A 30 15.08 -18.82 -24.33
CA VAL A 30 15.55 -19.67 -23.22
C VAL A 30 15.11 -19.12 -21.86
N ILE A 31 15.25 -17.80 -21.63
CA ILE A 31 14.78 -17.15 -20.40
C ILE A 31 13.25 -17.28 -20.28
N TYR A 32 12.52 -17.04 -21.37
CA TYR A 32 11.07 -17.20 -21.42
C TYR A 32 10.67 -18.65 -21.13
N ARG A 33 11.33 -19.64 -21.74
CA ARG A 33 11.08 -21.06 -21.47
C ARG A 33 11.40 -21.44 -20.03
N PHE A 34 12.45 -20.87 -19.43
CA PHE A 34 12.80 -21.09 -18.03
C PHE A 34 11.76 -20.50 -17.07
N VAL A 35 11.37 -19.24 -17.28
CA VAL A 35 10.30 -18.57 -16.52
C VAL A 35 8.97 -19.32 -16.70
N PHE A 36 8.67 -19.75 -17.92
CA PHE A 36 7.48 -20.52 -18.26
C PHE A 36 7.49 -21.90 -17.58
N LEU A 37 8.61 -22.62 -17.52
CA LEU A 37 8.75 -23.88 -16.81
C LEU A 37 8.64 -23.73 -15.28
N CYS A 38 9.15 -22.62 -14.73
CA CYS A 38 8.97 -22.27 -13.32
C CYS A 38 7.48 -22.00 -13.00
N LEU A 39 6.74 -21.39 -13.92
CA LEU A 39 5.29 -21.18 -13.81
C LEU A 39 4.50 -22.49 -14.03
N LEU A 40 4.99 -23.37 -14.91
CA LEU A 40 4.41 -24.68 -15.24
C LEU A 40 4.37 -25.63 -14.03
N LYS A 41 5.35 -25.51 -13.13
CA LYS A 41 5.44 -26.30 -11.90
C LYS A 41 4.37 -25.93 -10.87
N THR A 42 3.74 -24.76 -11.03
CA THR A 42 2.83 -24.19 -10.02
C THR A 42 1.36 -24.31 -10.44
N TYR A 43 1.03 -24.45 -11.73
CA TYR A 43 -0.36 -24.40 -12.21
C TYR A 43 -0.60 -25.33 -13.42
N ASN A 44 -1.12 -26.54 -13.17
CA ASN A 44 -1.31 -27.58 -14.19
C ASN A 44 -2.45 -27.30 -15.21
N ASP A 45 -3.42 -26.44 -14.89
CA ASP A 45 -4.64 -26.26 -15.70
C ASP A 45 -4.51 -25.19 -16.82
N ILE A 46 -3.44 -24.39 -16.81
CA ILE A 46 -3.19 -23.31 -17.78
C ILE A 46 -2.63 -23.85 -19.12
N THR A 47 -2.13 -25.09 -19.10
CA THR A 47 -1.32 -25.68 -20.18
C THR A 47 -2.12 -26.03 -21.43
N ILE A 48 -3.40 -26.42 -21.29
CA ILE A 48 -4.27 -26.80 -22.42
C ILE A 48 -4.71 -25.55 -23.21
N LEU A 49 -4.88 -24.41 -22.53
CA LEU A 49 -5.32 -23.17 -23.17
C LEU A 49 -4.19 -22.53 -23.99
N PHE A 50 -2.97 -22.48 -23.45
CA PHE A 50 -1.82 -21.85 -24.15
C PHE A 50 -1.30 -22.67 -25.33
N SER A 51 -1.33 -24.00 -25.24
CA SER A 51 -0.87 -24.89 -26.32
C SER A 51 -1.81 -24.87 -27.53
N GLY A 52 -3.14 -24.79 -27.33
CA GLY A 52 -4.10 -24.65 -28.43
C GLY A 52 -4.02 -23.30 -29.14
N ILE A 53 -3.86 -22.22 -28.36
CA ILE A 53 -3.87 -20.85 -28.87
C ILE A 53 -2.58 -20.49 -29.63
N LEU A 54 -1.42 -20.78 -29.06
CA LEU A 54 -0.14 -20.46 -29.69
C LEU A 54 0.23 -21.52 -30.75
N GLY A 55 -0.14 -22.78 -30.54
CA GLY A 55 0.10 -23.86 -31.50
C GLY A 55 -0.64 -23.66 -32.82
N GLY A 56 -1.90 -23.23 -32.80
CA GLY A 56 -2.68 -22.95 -34.01
C GLY A 56 -2.15 -21.73 -34.78
N SER A 57 -1.86 -20.64 -34.07
CA SER A 57 -1.34 -19.39 -34.63
C SER A 57 0.06 -19.57 -35.23
N LEU A 58 0.93 -20.30 -34.52
CA LEU A 58 2.29 -20.62 -34.99
C LEU A 58 2.26 -21.60 -36.17
N SER A 59 1.33 -22.56 -36.19
CA SER A 59 1.16 -23.48 -37.32
C SER A 59 0.69 -22.75 -38.58
N LEU A 60 -0.27 -21.83 -38.46
CA LEU A 60 -0.70 -20.96 -39.56
C LEU A 60 0.43 -20.05 -40.06
N PHE A 61 1.22 -19.49 -39.14
CA PHE A 61 2.38 -18.66 -39.45
C PHE A 61 3.50 -19.46 -40.14
N LEU A 62 3.77 -20.69 -39.69
CA LEU A 62 4.75 -21.59 -40.31
C LEU A 62 4.27 -22.13 -41.67
N LEU A 63 2.97 -22.39 -41.84
CA LEU A 63 2.37 -22.73 -43.13
C LEU A 63 2.45 -21.56 -44.13
N TYR A 64 2.29 -20.32 -43.66
CA TYR A 64 2.48 -19.10 -44.45
C TYR A 64 3.90 -18.97 -45.00
N PHE A 65 4.94 -19.33 -44.23
CA PHE A 65 6.33 -19.32 -44.69
C PHE A 65 6.74 -20.57 -45.49
N ARG A 66 6.08 -21.71 -45.27
CA ARG A 66 6.35 -22.96 -46.01
C ARG A 66 5.83 -22.91 -47.45
N GLY A 67 4.79 -22.14 -47.73
CA GLY A 67 4.28 -21.85 -49.07
C GLY A 67 5.16 -20.88 -49.85
N GLY A 68 6.44 -21.23 -50.02
CA GLY A 68 7.40 -20.44 -50.78
C GLY A 68 6.96 -20.27 -52.23
N LYS A 69 6.39 -19.10 -52.53
CA LYS A 69 5.93 -18.55 -53.81
C LYS A 69 4.41 -18.66 -54.04
N ILE A 70 3.85 -17.47 -54.24
CA ILE A 70 2.50 -17.14 -54.71
C ILE A 70 1.42 -17.21 -53.62
N ILE A 71 1.37 -16.16 -52.80
CA ILE A 71 0.15 -15.75 -52.13
C ILE A 71 -0.12 -14.30 -52.54
N LYS A 72 -1.25 -14.06 -53.20
CA LYS A 72 -1.69 -12.73 -53.65
C LYS A 72 -1.82 -11.78 -52.45
N LYS A 73 -1.55 -10.49 -52.70
CA LYS A 73 -1.52 -9.37 -51.74
C LYS A 73 -2.73 -9.29 -50.77
N ASP A 74 -3.87 -9.87 -51.14
CA ASP A 74 -5.09 -9.85 -50.32
C ASP A 74 -5.05 -10.87 -49.17
N MET A 75 -4.31 -11.98 -49.31
CA MET A 75 -4.21 -13.02 -48.28
C MET A 75 -3.22 -12.67 -47.16
N SER A 76 -2.24 -11.78 -47.40
CA SER A 76 -1.39 -11.27 -46.32
C SER A 76 -2.16 -10.32 -45.39
N ILE A 77 -3.09 -9.54 -45.92
CA ILE A 77 -3.98 -8.70 -45.12
C ILE A 77 -4.90 -9.57 -44.25
N ILE A 78 -5.51 -10.61 -44.82
CA ILE A 78 -6.34 -11.56 -44.06
C ILE A 78 -5.50 -12.27 -42.98
N THR A 79 -4.27 -12.68 -43.29
CA THR A 79 -3.37 -13.32 -42.31
C THR A 79 -2.98 -12.36 -41.17
N ILE A 80 -2.69 -11.10 -41.47
CA ILE A 80 -2.40 -10.07 -40.46
C ILE A 80 -3.63 -9.81 -39.59
N TRP A 81 -4.82 -9.72 -40.19
CA TRP A 81 -6.07 -9.56 -39.43
C TRP A 81 -6.37 -10.77 -38.56
N ILE A 82 -6.15 -11.99 -39.05
CA ILE A 82 -6.30 -13.20 -38.24
C ILE A 82 -5.30 -13.19 -37.09
N VAL A 83 -4.03 -12.83 -37.31
CA VAL A 83 -3.03 -12.74 -36.23
C VAL A 83 -3.38 -11.63 -35.21
N LEU A 84 -3.87 -10.48 -35.67
CA LEU A 84 -4.30 -9.38 -34.79
C LEU A 84 -5.57 -9.73 -34.01
N ILE A 85 -6.57 -10.31 -34.66
CA ILE A 85 -7.83 -10.75 -34.03
C ILE A 85 -7.50 -11.86 -33.02
N THR A 86 -6.71 -12.86 -33.41
CA THR A 86 -6.28 -13.94 -32.50
C THR A 86 -5.44 -13.37 -31.36
N GLY A 87 -4.55 -12.41 -31.62
CA GLY A 87 -3.81 -11.67 -30.59
C GLY A 87 -4.73 -10.92 -29.63
N ILE A 88 -5.75 -10.21 -30.11
CA ILE A 88 -6.73 -9.49 -29.30
C ILE A 88 -7.58 -10.46 -28.48
N PHE A 89 -8.10 -11.54 -29.09
CA PHE A 89 -8.90 -12.56 -28.41
C PHE A 89 -8.10 -13.45 -27.47
N THR A 90 -6.78 -13.39 -27.48
CA THR A 90 -5.91 -14.12 -26.54
C THR A 90 -5.41 -13.19 -25.45
N ILE A 91 -5.08 -11.95 -25.80
CA ILE A 91 -4.73 -10.90 -24.85
C ILE A 91 -5.93 -10.55 -23.98
N ILE A 92 -7.17 -10.46 -24.49
CA ILE A 92 -8.34 -10.08 -23.67
C ILE A 92 -8.62 -11.09 -22.54
N PRO A 93 -8.72 -12.41 -22.78
CA PRO A 93 -8.88 -13.39 -21.71
C PRO A 93 -7.66 -13.45 -20.79
N ILE A 94 -6.43 -13.33 -21.32
CA ILE A 94 -5.24 -13.21 -20.48
C ILE A 94 -5.34 -11.96 -19.61
N PHE A 95 -5.81 -10.83 -20.12
CA PHE A 95 -5.97 -9.59 -19.37
C PHE A 95 -7.11 -9.70 -18.35
N ILE A 96 -8.19 -10.44 -18.63
CA ILE A 96 -9.30 -10.69 -17.69
C ILE A 96 -8.90 -11.69 -16.61
N ILE A 97 -8.18 -12.76 -16.97
CA ILE A 97 -7.68 -13.79 -16.06
C ILE A 97 -6.55 -13.19 -15.22
N VAL A 98 -5.55 -12.56 -15.85
CA VAL A 98 -4.51 -11.80 -15.14
C VAL A 98 -5.20 -10.75 -14.30
N ARG A 99 -6.08 -9.87 -14.78
CA ARG A 99 -6.79 -8.91 -13.92
C ARG A 99 -7.49 -9.61 -12.75
N LYS A 100 -8.32 -10.64 -12.96
CA LYS A 100 -9.07 -11.31 -11.89
C LYS A 100 -8.16 -11.96 -10.84
N TYR A 101 -7.11 -12.65 -11.26
CA TYR A 101 -6.14 -13.29 -10.37
C TYR A 101 -5.11 -12.31 -9.82
N PHE A 102 -4.82 -11.23 -10.53
CA PHE A 102 -4.00 -10.11 -10.09
C PHE A 102 -4.76 -9.34 -9.02
N THR A 103 -6.06 -9.05 -9.13
CA THR A 103 -6.83 -8.47 -8.01
C THR A 103 -6.85 -9.40 -6.79
N LEU A 104 -6.94 -10.72 -7.00
CA LEU A 104 -6.99 -11.72 -5.94
C LEU A 104 -5.64 -11.91 -5.21
N ILE A 105 -4.54 -11.89 -5.97
CA ILE A 105 -3.16 -12.03 -5.45
C ILE A 105 -2.64 -10.68 -4.92
N PHE A 106 -3.06 -9.56 -5.52
CA PHE A 106 -2.54 -8.23 -5.20
C PHE A 106 -3.32 -7.47 -4.14
N SER A 107 -4.59 -7.80 -3.84
CA SER A 107 -5.31 -7.11 -2.74
C SER A 107 -4.66 -7.35 -1.38
N ASN A 108 -3.99 -8.50 -1.21
CA ASN A 108 -3.41 -8.89 0.07
C ASN A 108 -1.93 -8.49 0.23
N TYR A 109 -1.19 -8.29 -0.86
CA TYR A 109 0.26 -8.07 -0.79
C TYR A 109 0.73 -6.72 -1.34
N LEU A 110 -0.05 -6.05 -2.19
CA LEU A 110 0.43 -4.87 -2.93
C LEU A 110 -0.12 -3.52 -2.45
N SER A 111 -1.12 -3.52 -1.57
CA SER A 111 -1.59 -2.28 -0.91
C SER A 111 -0.51 -1.61 -0.07
N LYS A 112 0.60 -2.32 0.25
CA LYS A 112 1.72 -1.77 1.02
C LYS A 112 2.97 -1.37 0.22
N ILE A 113 3.21 -1.83 -1.02
CA ILE A 113 4.56 -1.68 -1.62
C ILE A 113 4.63 -1.21 -3.09
N LEU A 114 3.61 -1.26 -3.94
CA LEU A 114 3.84 -1.03 -5.39
C LEU A 114 2.76 -0.17 -6.09
N ILE A 115 2.52 1.03 -5.56
CA ILE A 115 1.88 2.10 -6.38
C ILE A 115 2.92 2.98 -7.08
N SER A 116 4.19 3.04 -6.66
CA SER A 116 5.07 4.13 -7.16
C SER A 116 6.06 3.81 -8.29
N GLU A 117 6.42 2.56 -8.63
CA GLU A 117 7.57 2.38 -9.55
C GLU A 117 7.40 1.40 -10.74
N THR A 118 6.72 0.26 -10.63
CA THR A 118 6.72 -0.73 -11.74
C THR A 118 5.69 -0.49 -12.83
N SER A 119 4.64 0.27 -12.55
CA SER A 119 3.61 0.66 -13.53
C SER A 119 4.16 1.59 -14.62
N HIS A 120 5.32 2.23 -14.39
CA HIS A 120 5.96 3.14 -15.33
C HIS A 120 6.88 2.46 -16.37
N TYR A 121 7.38 1.25 -16.08
CA TYR A 121 8.34 0.58 -16.98
C TYR A 121 7.69 -0.20 -18.11
N ILE A 122 6.48 -0.74 -17.91
CA ILE A 122 5.74 -1.46 -18.96
C ILE A 122 5.39 -0.52 -20.14
N PRO A 123 4.86 0.71 -19.92
CA PRO A 123 4.61 1.66 -21.00
C PRO A 123 5.90 2.09 -21.72
N LEU A 124 6.98 2.33 -20.96
CA LEU A 124 8.28 2.71 -21.54
C LEU A 124 8.83 1.60 -22.44
N PHE A 125 8.68 0.34 -22.03
CA PHE A 125 9.08 -0.84 -22.82
C PHE A 125 8.28 -0.95 -24.14
N PHE A 126 6.96 -0.75 -24.10
CA PHE A 126 6.15 -0.73 -25.33
C PHE A 126 6.47 0.46 -26.24
N ILE A 127 6.78 1.64 -25.68
CA ILE A 127 7.24 2.81 -26.44
C ILE A 127 8.60 2.51 -27.11
N ILE A 128 9.54 1.88 -26.41
CA ILE A 128 10.87 1.53 -26.94
C ILE A 128 10.76 0.50 -28.07
N ILE A 129 10.02 -0.61 -27.87
CA ILE A 129 9.78 -1.62 -28.92
C ILE A 129 9.13 -0.96 -30.15
N PHE A 130 8.25 0.01 -29.92
CA PHE A 130 7.54 0.68 -30.99
C PHE A 130 8.39 1.72 -31.75
N VAL A 131 9.26 2.47 -31.06
CA VAL A 131 10.26 3.35 -31.70
C VAL A 131 11.20 2.52 -32.58
N ILE A 132 11.62 1.35 -32.10
CA ILE A 132 12.43 0.40 -32.88
C ILE A 132 11.65 -0.08 -34.13
N PHE A 133 10.35 -0.37 -33.99
CA PHE A 133 9.50 -0.79 -35.12
C PHE A 133 9.32 0.32 -36.18
N LEU A 134 9.15 1.58 -35.76
CA LEU A 134 9.00 2.73 -36.67
C LEU A 134 10.29 3.11 -37.42
N GLN A 135 11.47 2.77 -36.89
CA GLN A 135 12.74 3.04 -37.56
C GLN A 135 12.99 2.15 -38.78
N ASN A 136 12.22 1.07 -38.96
CA ASN A 136 12.25 0.22 -40.15
C ASN A 136 11.47 0.88 -41.32
N LYS A 137 12.18 1.72 -42.09
CA LYS A 137 11.60 2.65 -43.09
C LYS A 137 10.91 2.00 -44.28
N ASP A 138 11.25 0.76 -44.62
CA ASP A 138 10.95 0.22 -45.96
C ASP A 138 9.56 -0.43 -46.08
N CYS A 139 8.86 -0.71 -44.98
CA CYS A 139 7.62 -1.50 -45.02
C CYS A 139 6.31 -0.69 -44.94
N LEU A 140 6.35 0.62 -44.64
CA LEU A 140 5.17 1.33 -44.12
C LEU A 140 4.77 2.65 -44.81
N ILE A 141 5.40 3.03 -45.94
CA ILE A 141 5.16 4.34 -46.58
C ILE A 141 3.66 4.61 -46.84
N ASN A 142 2.92 3.61 -47.34
CA ASN A 142 1.49 3.76 -47.66
C ASN A 142 0.54 3.68 -46.46
N TYR A 143 1.01 3.18 -45.31
CA TYR A 143 0.20 3.02 -44.09
C TYR A 143 0.58 3.99 -42.98
N ARG A 144 1.64 4.79 -43.18
CA ARG A 144 2.21 5.70 -42.19
C ARG A 144 1.15 6.60 -41.55
N ASN A 145 0.23 7.15 -42.34
CA ASN A 145 -0.82 8.03 -41.82
C ASN A 145 -1.87 7.28 -41.00
N LYS A 146 -2.26 6.07 -41.43
CA LYS A 146 -3.23 5.23 -40.70
C LYS A 146 -2.65 4.69 -39.38
N ILE A 147 -1.37 4.32 -39.39
CA ILE A 147 -0.64 3.88 -38.19
C ILE A 147 -0.47 5.04 -37.20
N LYS A 148 -0.11 6.23 -37.68
CA LYS A 148 -0.05 7.45 -36.84
C LYS A 148 -1.40 7.74 -36.18
N ALA A 149 -2.50 7.71 -36.94
CA ALA A 149 -3.83 7.96 -36.39
C ALA A 149 -4.25 6.91 -35.35
N SER A 150 -4.05 5.62 -35.65
CA SER A 150 -4.36 4.52 -34.71
C SER A 150 -3.55 4.62 -33.42
N LEU A 151 -2.31 5.11 -33.51
CA LEU A 151 -1.45 5.32 -32.36
C LEU A 151 -1.88 6.50 -31.49
N ILE A 152 -2.29 7.62 -32.11
CA ILE A 152 -2.85 8.74 -31.35
C ILE A 152 -4.08 8.26 -30.59
N ILE A 153 -4.95 7.47 -31.23
CA ILE A 153 -6.14 6.90 -30.57
C ILE A 153 -5.73 5.96 -29.43
N LEU A 154 -4.75 5.07 -29.63
CA LEU A 154 -4.29 4.15 -28.60
C LEU A 154 -3.65 4.89 -27.42
N LEU A 155 -2.82 5.91 -27.69
CA LEU A 155 -2.25 6.78 -26.65
C LEU A 155 -3.35 7.53 -25.91
N VAL A 156 -4.34 8.09 -26.62
CA VAL A 156 -5.47 8.78 -26.00
C VAL A 156 -6.26 7.81 -25.12
N ILE A 157 -6.60 6.60 -25.58
CA ILE A 157 -7.33 5.59 -24.79
C ILE A 157 -6.49 5.10 -23.60
N PHE A 158 -5.20 4.89 -23.80
CA PHE A 158 -4.29 4.37 -22.78
C PHE A 158 -4.01 5.39 -21.67
N PHE A 159 -3.77 6.64 -22.06
CA PHE A 159 -3.65 7.75 -21.14
C PHE A 159 -5.00 8.33 -20.76
N TRP A 160 -6.13 7.88 -21.32
CA TRP A 160 -7.45 8.39 -20.99
C TRP A 160 -7.73 8.30 -19.49
N PRO A 161 -7.45 7.18 -18.79
CA PRO A 161 -7.61 7.12 -17.35
C PRO A 161 -6.68 8.08 -16.60
N PHE A 162 -5.46 8.32 -17.11
CA PHE A 162 -4.53 9.30 -16.52
C PHE A 162 -5.01 10.73 -16.73
N TYR A 163 -5.44 11.08 -17.95
CA TYR A 163 -6.03 12.38 -18.25
C TYR A 163 -7.33 12.57 -17.48
N PHE A 164 -8.19 11.55 -17.40
CA PHE A 164 -9.39 11.58 -16.58
C PHE A 164 -9.02 11.81 -15.11
N ASN A 165 -8.02 11.09 -14.57
CA ASN A 165 -7.51 11.37 -13.24
C ASN A 165 -6.95 12.79 -13.09
N ILE A 166 -6.25 13.35 -14.08
CA ILE A 166 -5.72 14.73 -14.06
C ILE A 166 -6.82 15.79 -14.20
N PHE A 167 -7.88 15.53 -14.97
CA PHE A 167 -8.98 16.47 -15.19
C PHE A 167 -10.03 16.43 -14.08
N TYR A 168 -10.23 15.26 -13.46
CA TYR A 168 -11.08 15.11 -12.28
C TYR A 168 -10.33 15.30 -10.97
N MET A 169 -8.97 15.23 -10.98
CA MET A 169 -8.13 15.60 -9.83
C MET A 169 -8.51 16.97 -9.30
N PRO A 170 -8.53 18.08 -10.08
CA PRO A 170 -8.77 19.44 -9.58
C PRO A 170 -10.03 19.57 -8.71
N TYR A 171 -11.11 18.87 -9.03
CA TYR A 171 -12.34 18.88 -8.22
C TYR A 171 -12.15 18.20 -6.86
N HIS A 172 -11.33 17.15 -6.81
CA HIS A 172 -11.02 16.42 -5.58
C HIS A 172 -9.81 16.99 -4.84
N VAL A 173 -8.84 17.58 -5.56
CA VAL A 173 -7.63 18.24 -5.08
C VAL A 173 -8.00 19.58 -4.46
N ASN A 174 -8.95 20.33 -5.01
CA ASN A 174 -9.39 21.55 -4.35
C ASN A 174 -10.10 21.25 -3.02
N GLY A 175 -10.96 20.22 -2.97
CA GLY A 175 -11.52 19.75 -1.71
C GLY A 175 -10.47 19.13 -0.77
N PHE A 176 -9.46 18.44 -1.29
CA PHE A 176 -8.45 17.75 -0.46
C PHE A 176 -7.32 18.66 0.04
N TYR A 177 -6.93 19.69 -0.71
CA TYR A 177 -5.83 20.60 -0.36
C TYR A 177 -6.30 21.97 0.09
N PHE A 178 -7.50 22.41 -0.31
CA PHE A 178 -7.98 23.76 -0.05
C PHE A 178 -9.33 23.82 0.68
N TYR A 179 -9.93 22.68 1.06
CA TYR A 179 -11.08 22.73 1.95
C TYR A 179 -10.63 23.15 3.34
N ASP A 180 -11.14 24.31 3.75
CA ASP A 180 -11.10 24.78 5.12
C ASP A 180 -12.47 24.49 5.76
N GLY A 181 -12.50 23.47 6.62
CA GLY A 181 -13.69 23.00 7.31
C GLY A 181 -13.98 23.74 8.60
N THR A 182 -13.17 24.74 8.96
CA THR A 182 -13.28 25.46 10.25
C THR A 182 -14.68 26.03 10.44
N ASP A 183 -15.25 26.67 9.42
CA ASP A 183 -16.58 27.30 9.49
C ASP A 183 -17.71 26.25 9.62
N ASP A 184 -17.57 25.10 8.95
CA ASP A 184 -18.53 24.00 9.04
C ASP A 184 -18.47 23.32 10.41
N ILE A 185 -17.26 23.13 10.95
CA ILE A 185 -17.03 22.59 12.30
C ILE A 185 -17.65 23.52 13.33
N GLN A 186 -17.38 24.82 13.24
CA GLN A 186 -17.93 25.82 14.15
C GLN A 186 -19.45 25.87 14.14
N LYS A 187 -20.06 25.90 12.95
CA LYS A 187 -21.53 25.84 12.81
C LYS A 187 -22.08 24.55 13.38
N THR A 188 -21.44 23.42 13.11
CA THR A 188 -21.88 22.11 13.59
C THR A 188 -21.83 22.06 15.12
N ALA A 189 -20.67 22.35 15.71
CA ALA A 189 -20.46 22.40 17.15
C ALA A 189 -21.50 23.28 17.84
N PHE A 190 -21.64 24.54 17.43
CA PHE A 190 -22.62 25.44 18.04
C PHE A 190 -24.07 25.01 17.83
N SER A 191 -24.42 24.48 16.65
CA SER A 191 -25.79 24.00 16.41
C SER A 191 -26.18 22.86 17.34
N LEU A 192 -25.21 22.03 17.73
CA LEU A 192 -25.41 20.88 18.61
C LEU A 192 -25.36 21.28 20.09
N THR A 193 -24.53 22.26 20.47
CA THR A 193 -24.18 22.47 21.88
C THR A 193 -24.64 23.79 22.50
N ASN A 194 -25.07 24.79 21.72
CA ASN A 194 -25.33 26.15 22.24
C ASN A 194 -26.45 26.23 23.30
N ASN A 195 -27.40 25.31 23.28
CA ASN A 195 -28.52 25.28 24.23
C ASN A 195 -28.38 24.19 25.30
N LEU A 196 -27.25 23.48 25.34
CA LEU A 196 -27.02 22.39 26.28
C LEU A 196 -26.26 22.92 27.51
N PRO A 197 -26.79 22.71 28.72
CA PRO A 197 -26.26 23.32 29.93
C PRO A 197 -24.96 22.68 30.41
N SER A 198 -24.76 21.37 30.18
CA SER A 198 -23.65 20.61 30.76
C SER A 198 -22.65 20.11 29.72
N ASP A 199 -21.39 19.95 30.12
CA ASP A 199 -20.35 19.40 29.23
C ASP A 199 -20.62 17.96 28.83
N GLU A 200 -21.23 17.17 29.74
CA GLU A 200 -21.71 15.82 29.45
C GLU A 200 -22.78 15.80 28.35
N GLU A 201 -23.82 16.63 28.45
CA GLU A 201 -24.87 16.68 27.42
C GLU A 201 -24.33 17.13 26.07
N LYS A 202 -23.43 18.13 26.06
CA LYS A 202 -22.76 18.58 24.84
C LYS A 202 -21.97 17.45 24.20
N LEU A 203 -21.15 16.74 24.98
CA LEU A 203 -20.35 15.63 24.49
C LEU A 203 -21.21 14.50 23.92
N ILE A 204 -22.29 14.13 24.60
CA ILE A 204 -23.25 13.12 24.12
C ILE A 204 -23.89 13.57 22.79
N ALA A 205 -24.24 14.85 22.65
CA ALA A 205 -24.76 15.39 21.39
C ALA A 205 -23.74 15.31 20.25
N LEU A 206 -22.47 15.63 20.51
CA LEU A 206 -21.38 15.50 19.54
C LEU A 206 -21.13 14.04 19.12
N LEU A 207 -21.08 13.12 20.08
CA LEU A 207 -20.93 11.67 19.84
C LEU A 207 -22.07 11.12 18.97
N ASN A 208 -23.31 11.45 19.32
CA ASN A 208 -24.48 11.05 18.54
C ASN A 208 -24.45 11.62 17.12
N TRP A 209 -24.08 12.88 16.96
CA TRP A 209 -23.96 13.48 15.63
C TRP A 209 -22.89 12.76 14.81
N GLN A 210 -21.70 12.53 15.39
CA GLN A 210 -20.62 11.86 14.68
C GLN A 210 -21.04 10.44 14.27
N LEU A 211 -21.61 9.65 15.19
CA LEU A 211 -22.07 8.30 14.90
C LEU A 211 -23.09 8.24 13.74
N ASN A 212 -23.99 9.23 13.64
CA ASN A 212 -25.02 9.27 12.61
C ASN A 212 -24.56 9.89 11.27
N ASN A 213 -23.48 10.67 11.28
CA ASN A 213 -23.03 11.41 10.10
C ASN A 213 -21.69 10.94 9.57
N PHE A 214 -20.95 10.10 10.30
CA PHE A 214 -19.63 9.64 9.94
C PHE A 214 -19.60 8.14 9.64
N THR A 215 -18.98 7.76 8.53
CA THR A 215 -18.84 6.35 8.14
C THR A 215 -17.45 5.84 8.51
N ASN A 216 -17.39 4.79 9.33
CA ASN A 216 -16.13 4.11 9.59
C ASN A 216 -15.75 3.22 8.40
N VAL A 217 -14.53 3.40 7.89
CA VAL A 217 -14.02 2.68 6.72
C VAL A 217 -12.89 1.70 7.04
N TYR A 218 -12.67 1.40 8.32
CA TYR A 218 -11.66 0.45 8.77
C TYR A 218 -11.90 -0.93 8.13
N GLY A 219 -10.84 -1.50 7.54
CA GLY A 219 -10.90 -2.80 6.86
C GLY A 219 -11.69 -2.81 5.54
N GLN A 220 -12.24 -1.68 5.09
CA GLN A 220 -13.03 -1.62 3.86
C GLN A 220 -12.18 -1.29 2.63
N ASN A 221 -12.61 -1.78 1.46
CA ASN A 221 -11.99 -1.44 0.19
C ASN A 221 -12.57 -0.13 -0.35
N LEU A 222 -11.82 0.95 -0.17
CA LEU A 222 -12.22 2.31 -0.54
C LEU A 222 -12.24 2.58 -2.06
N ILE A 223 -11.78 1.62 -2.90
CA ILE A 223 -11.73 1.78 -4.37
C ILE A 223 -13.11 2.07 -4.99
N PHE A 224 -14.21 1.76 -4.31
CA PHE A 224 -15.57 1.97 -4.79
C PHE A 224 -16.34 3.07 -4.05
N MET A 225 -15.78 3.67 -3.01
CA MET A 225 -16.44 4.74 -2.26
C MET A 225 -16.11 6.09 -2.90
N LYS A 226 -17.15 6.90 -3.13
CA LYS A 226 -16.96 8.28 -3.61
C LYS A 226 -16.52 9.14 -2.42
N PRO A 227 -15.51 10.01 -2.59
CA PRO A 227 -14.68 10.16 -3.80
C PRO A 227 -13.55 9.12 -3.87
N TYR A 228 -13.35 8.56 -5.06
CA TYR A 228 -12.45 7.43 -5.39
C TYR A 228 -10.94 7.68 -5.14
N LEU A 229 -10.58 8.81 -4.54
CA LEU A 229 -9.23 9.27 -4.20
C LEU A 229 -8.98 9.33 -2.70
N VAL A 230 -9.89 8.79 -1.87
CA VAL A 230 -9.63 8.61 -0.43
C VAL A 230 -8.74 7.38 -0.25
N ILE A 231 -7.52 7.48 -0.79
CA ILE A 231 -6.39 6.70 -0.34
C ILE A 231 -5.44 7.73 0.22
N ASN A 232 -5.74 8.21 1.41
CA ASN A 232 -4.66 8.65 2.27
C ASN A 232 -5.00 8.29 3.70
N ARG A 233 -4.08 7.54 4.31
CA ARG A 233 -4.02 7.27 5.74
C ARG A 233 -4.37 8.53 6.50
N ALA A 234 -5.21 8.40 7.54
CA ALA A 234 -5.43 9.34 8.64
C ALA A 234 -4.63 10.63 8.45
N SER A 235 -5.16 11.59 7.71
CA SER A 235 -4.38 12.75 7.25
C SER A 235 -4.06 13.74 8.38
N ASN A 236 -4.32 13.34 9.63
CA ASN A 236 -4.28 14.17 10.83
C ASN A 236 -4.87 15.58 10.58
N ASN A 237 -5.92 15.64 9.76
CA ASN A 237 -6.53 16.89 9.29
C ASN A 237 -8.05 16.84 9.51
N TYR A 238 -8.52 17.54 10.55
CA TYR A 238 -9.92 17.60 10.92
C TYR A 238 -10.81 18.22 9.83
N ASN A 239 -10.26 19.11 8.99
CA ASN A 239 -11.01 19.69 7.88
C ASN A 239 -11.39 18.61 6.87
N LEU A 240 -10.44 17.73 6.53
CA LEU A 240 -10.72 16.64 5.62
C LEU A 240 -11.68 15.62 6.23
N SER A 241 -11.52 15.29 7.51
CA SER A 241 -12.48 14.47 8.24
C SER A 241 -13.88 15.10 8.15
N MET A 242 -14.01 16.40 8.43
CA MET A 242 -15.27 17.14 8.34
C MET A 242 -15.89 17.10 6.94
N TYR A 243 -15.10 17.31 5.89
CA TYR A 243 -15.55 17.31 4.50
C TYR A 243 -16.06 15.94 4.06
N TYR A 244 -15.25 14.92 4.33
CA TYR A 244 -15.45 13.58 3.80
C TYR A 244 -16.47 12.77 4.57
N LYS A 245 -16.63 13.05 5.86
CA LYS A 245 -17.53 12.29 6.74
C LYS A 245 -17.21 10.79 6.78
N HIS A 246 -15.96 10.41 6.57
CA HIS A 246 -15.52 9.03 6.64
C HIS A 246 -14.08 8.94 7.12
N GLY A 247 -13.74 7.87 7.82
CA GLY A 247 -12.38 7.67 8.33
C GLY A 247 -12.24 6.44 9.23
N VAL A 248 -11.13 6.37 9.95
CA VAL A 248 -10.86 5.37 10.98
C VAL A 248 -10.77 6.03 12.36
N CYS A 249 -10.47 5.27 13.42
CA CYS A 249 -10.38 5.77 14.80
C CYS A 249 -9.60 7.10 14.95
N GLY A 250 -8.46 7.25 14.27
CA GLY A 250 -7.70 8.51 14.26
C GLY A 250 -8.47 9.71 13.67
N ASP A 251 -9.22 9.52 12.59
CA ASP A 251 -10.02 10.59 11.98
C ASP A 251 -11.24 10.94 12.85
N PHE A 252 -11.85 9.94 13.48
CA PHE A 252 -12.97 10.13 14.41
C PHE A 252 -12.52 10.91 15.64
N SER A 253 -11.45 10.47 16.31
CA SER A 253 -10.92 11.13 17.50
C SER A 253 -10.48 12.56 17.20
N LEU A 254 -9.84 12.79 16.06
CA LEU A 254 -9.41 14.11 15.62
C LEU A 254 -10.58 15.07 15.42
N LEU A 255 -11.59 14.69 14.65
CA LEU A 255 -12.74 15.58 14.43
C LEU A 255 -13.54 15.79 15.72
N LEU A 256 -13.70 14.76 16.55
CA LEU A 256 -14.43 14.88 17.81
C LEU A 256 -13.70 15.82 18.78
N SER A 257 -12.37 15.76 18.82
CA SER A 257 -11.53 16.69 19.59
C SER A 257 -11.75 18.14 19.13
N GLU A 258 -11.77 18.40 17.82
CA GLU A 258 -11.98 19.74 17.28
C GLU A 258 -13.41 20.26 17.58
N LEU A 259 -14.42 19.41 17.43
CA LEU A 259 -15.81 19.75 17.79
C LEU A 259 -15.94 20.06 19.29
N ALA A 260 -15.34 19.24 20.15
CA ALA A 260 -15.36 19.45 21.60
C ALA A 260 -14.66 20.76 22.00
N THR A 261 -13.46 21.03 21.44
CA THR A 261 -12.74 22.30 21.63
C THR A 261 -13.59 23.48 21.20
N THR A 262 -14.23 23.39 20.03
CA THR A 262 -15.09 24.47 19.49
C THR A 262 -16.35 24.69 20.33
N SER A 263 -16.86 23.64 20.96
CA SER A 263 -17.94 23.70 21.95
C SER A 263 -17.51 24.17 23.34
N GLY A 264 -16.24 24.56 23.51
CA GLY A 264 -15.68 25.07 24.76
C GLY A 264 -15.35 24.00 25.79
N ILE A 265 -15.21 22.74 25.37
CA ILE A 265 -14.96 21.60 26.26
C ILE A 265 -13.46 21.24 26.21
N GLU A 266 -12.81 21.26 27.37
CA GLU A 266 -11.41 20.83 27.51
C GLU A 266 -11.31 19.33 27.19
N ASN A 267 -10.46 18.98 26.23
CA ASN A 267 -10.28 17.62 25.77
C ASN A 267 -8.81 17.33 25.41
N ARG A 268 -8.47 16.06 25.28
CA ARG A 268 -7.16 15.58 24.80
C ARG A 268 -7.34 14.33 23.95
N ARG A 269 -6.56 14.23 22.87
CA ARG A 269 -6.52 13.03 22.04
C ARG A 269 -5.67 11.95 22.70
N ILE A 270 -6.19 10.73 22.71
CA ILE A 270 -5.55 9.57 23.31
C ILE A 270 -5.11 8.61 22.22
N TYR A 271 -3.88 8.14 22.33
CA TYR A 271 -3.24 7.23 21.39
C TYR A 271 -2.93 5.90 22.08
N SER A 272 -3.30 4.81 21.42
CA SER A 272 -2.92 3.45 21.81
C SER A 272 -2.26 2.72 20.63
N PRO A 273 -0.96 2.94 20.40
CA PRO A 273 -0.29 2.41 19.21
C PRO A 273 -0.23 0.88 19.20
N GLY A 274 -0.12 0.25 20.38
CA GLY A 274 -0.07 -1.21 20.49
C GLY A 274 -1.37 -1.91 20.10
N GLU A 275 -2.48 -1.21 20.14
CA GLU A 275 -3.80 -1.68 19.73
C GLU A 275 -4.25 -1.02 18.41
N ASN A 276 -3.43 -0.13 17.84
CA ASN A 276 -3.74 0.67 16.66
C ASN A 276 -5.10 1.37 16.80
N HIS A 277 -5.29 2.05 17.93
CA HIS A 277 -6.55 2.69 18.27
C HIS A 277 -6.34 4.10 18.85
N GLU A 278 -7.31 4.98 18.61
CA GLU A 278 -7.30 6.38 19.04
C GLU A 278 -8.71 6.81 19.46
N TRP A 279 -8.80 7.61 20.52
CA TRP A 279 -10.06 8.19 21.04
C TRP A 279 -9.77 9.55 21.68
N ILE A 280 -10.76 10.18 22.34
CA ILE A 280 -10.51 11.39 23.13
C ILE A 280 -10.88 11.18 24.58
N GLU A 281 -10.20 11.91 25.46
CA GLU A 281 -10.71 12.17 26.80
C GLU A 281 -11.19 13.60 26.91
N VAL A 282 -12.27 13.78 27.65
CA VAL A 282 -12.94 15.07 27.84
C VAL A 282 -13.06 15.32 29.33
N LYS A 283 -12.81 16.56 29.74
CA LYS A 283 -12.89 16.97 31.14
C LYS A 283 -14.29 17.49 31.43
N ILE A 284 -15.03 16.76 32.25
CA ILE A 284 -16.43 17.08 32.59
C ILE A 284 -16.46 17.95 33.83
N SER A 285 -16.88 19.21 33.69
CA SER A 285 -16.90 20.17 34.80
C SER A 285 -17.86 19.74 35.91
N GLU A 286 -19.00 19.15 35.56
CA GLU A 286 -20.03 18.69 36.49
C GLU A 286 -19.57 17.51 37.36
N ASN A 287 -18.54 16.77 36.92
CA ASN A 287 -17.99 15.62 37.63
C ASN A 287 -16.62 15.94 38.23
N ASN A 288 -16.55 17.00 39.04
CA ASN A 288 -15.33 17.44 39.73
C ASN A 288 -14.10 17.57 38.80
N HIS A 289 -14.32 18.04 37.56
CA HIS A 289 -13.28 18.14 36.53
C HIS A 289 -12.57 16.82 36.21
N SER A 290 -13.29 15.70 36.28
CA SER A 290 -12.76 14.38 35.92
C SER A 290 -12.65 14.20 34.41
N TRP A 291 -11.66 13.40 34.00
CA TRP A 291 -11.43 13.01 32.62
C TRP A 291 -12.23 11.74 32.29
N VAL A 292 -13.22 11.86 31.42
CA VAL A 292 -14.00 10.73 30.88
C VAL A 292 -13.53 10.40 29.47
N ASN A 293 -13.62 9.14 29.08
CA ASN A 293 -13.32 8.74 27.70
C ASN A 293 -14.55 8.92 26.80
N ALA A 294 -14.29 9.18 25.52
CA ALA A 294 -15.31 9.35 24.49
C ALA A 294 -14.80 8.82 23.14
N ASP A 295 -15.55 7.91 22.54
CA ASP A 295 -15.16 7.24 21.30
C ASP A 295 -16.37 6.83 20.45
N ALA A 296 -16.54 7.49 19.31
CA ALA A 296 -17.58 7.15 18.34
C ALA A 296 -17.14 6.13 17.26
N ALA A 297 -15.87 5.69 17.27
CA ALA A 297 -15.31 4.75 16.30
C ALA A 297 -15.35 3.29 16.77
N TRP A 298 -15.31 3.03 18.09
CA TRP A 298 -15.10 1.69 18.66
C TRP A 298 -16.19 0.67 18.30
N PHE A 299 -17.47 0.96 18.57
CA PHE A 299 -18.60 0.05 18.29
C PHE A 299 -19.46 0.53 17.10
N TRP A 300 -18.82 1.12 16.09
CA TRP A 300 -19.53 1.70 14.94
C TRP A 300 -20.46 0.70 14.23
N HIS A 301 -20.09 -0.58 14.16
CA HIS A 301 -20.91 -1.63 13.55
C HIS A 301 -22.26 -1.83 14.26
N ASN A 302 -22.30 -1.57 15.56
CA ASN A 302 -23.50 -1.66 16.38
C ASN A 302 -24.23 -0.31 16.49
N HIS A 303 -23.70 0.75 15.85
CA HIS A 303 -24.14 2.12 16.06
C HIS A 303 -24.12 2.49 17.55
N GLU A 304 -23.01 2.19 18.23
CA GLU A 304 -22.79 2.53 19.64
C GLU A 304 -21.47 3.29 19.79
N TYR A 305 -21.42 4.18 20.78
CA TYR A 305 -20.21 4.88 21.20
C TYR A 305 -19.80 4.45 22.61
N VAL A 306 -18.55 4.70 22.97
CA VAL A 306 -18.05 4.56 24.34
C VAL A 306 -18.13 5.92 25.02
N TYR A 307 -18.71 5.95 26.21
CA TYR A 307 -18.71 7.11 27.10
C TYR A 307 -18.44 6.65 28.54
N ASN A 308 -17.41 7.23 29.15
CA ASN A 308 -16.97 6.98 30.52
C ASN A 308 -16.86 5.49 30.93
N ASP A 309 -16.41 4.62 30.01
CA ASP A 309 -16.16 3.20 30.26
C ASP A 309 -14.71 2.85 29.94
N SER A 310 -13.83 2.88 30.95
CA SER A 310 -12.42 2.52 30.76
C SER A 310 -12.22 1.04 30.42
N ASN A 311 -13.18 0.18 30.76
CA ASN A 311 -13.10 -1.25 30.48
C ASN A 311 -13.42 -1.57 29.03
N ALA A 312 -14.07 -0.66 28.29
CA ALA A 312 -14.42 -0.83 26.88
C ALA A 312 -13.19 -1.12 26.01
N TYR A 313 -12.03 -0.57 26.37
CA TYR A 313 -10.79 -0.77 25.64
C TYR A 313 -10.04 -2.04 26.10
N GLY A 314 -10.42 -2.62 27.24
CA GLY A 314 -9.67 -3.72 27.85
C GLY A 314 -8.24 -3.33 28.23
N ASN A 315 -7.38 -4.33 28.40
CA ASN A 315 -5.99 -4.15 28.80
C ASN A 315 -5.18 -3.66 27.58
N GLN A 316 -4.87 -2.37 27.52
CA GLN A 316 -4.07 -1.66 26.50
C GLN A 316 -2.56 -1.86 26.68
N SER A 317 -1.78 -1.78 25.60
CA SER A 317 -0.34 -2.04 25.65
C SER A 317 0.44 -0.83 26.15
N ARG A 318 0.05 0.35 25.68
CA ARG A 318 0.60 1.65 26.01
C ARG A 318 -0.44 2.68 25.62
N VAL A 319 -0.73 3.63 26.50
CA VAL A 319 -1.68 4.71 26.24
C VAL A 319 -1.02 6.03 26.60
N TYR A 320 -1.11 7.02 25.73
CA TYR A 320 -0.57 8.35 26.00
C TYR A 320 -1.42 9.43 25.34
N TYR A 321 -1.20 10.68 25.74
CA TYR A 321 -1.66 11.86 25.00
C TYR A 321 -0.50 12.80 24.74
N GLU A 322 -0.64 13.69 23.76
CA GLU A 322 0.33 14.75 23.51
C GLU A 322 -0.16 16.05 24.16
N ASP A 323 0.71 16.67 24.97
CA ASP A 323 0.42 17.99 25.54
C ASP A 323 0.63 19.12 24.52
N MET A 324 0.34 20.37 24.91
CA MET A 324 0.51 21.55 24.06
C MET A 324 1.97 21.81 23.62
N SER A 325 2.94 21.19 24.28
CA SER A 325 4.36 21.26 23.94
C SER A 325 4.82 20.05 23.10
N ASN A 326 3.88 19.22 22.63
CA ASN A 326 4.12 17.94 21.94
C ASN A 326 4.90 16.93 22.81
N ASN A 327 4.84 17.05 24.13
CA ASN A 327 5.35 16.01 25.02
C ASN A 327 4.32 14.89 25.11
N GLN A 328 4.81 13.65 25.01
CA GLN A 328 3.98 12.48 25.24
C GLN A 328 3.86 12.20 26.73
N ILE A 329 2.63 12.25 27.25
CA ILE A 329 2.32 11.94 28.64
C ILE A 329 1.73 10.54 28.70
N ASP A 330 2.47 9.61 29.29
CA ASP A 330 2.03 8.23 29.47
C ASP A 330 0.91 8.16 30.53
N ILE A 331 -0.21 7.57 30.13
CA ILE A 331 -1.38 7.33 30.98
C ILE A 331 -1.80 5.85 30.94
N THR A 332 -0.87 4.94 30.60
CA THR A 332 -1.14 3.50 30.46
C THR A 332 -1.77 2.90 31.72
N GLU A 333 -1.32 3.33 32.90
CA GLU A 333 -1.85 2.88 34.20
C GLU A 333 -3.36 3.14 34.38
N LYS A 334 -3.92 4.15 33.68
CA LYS A 334 -5.37 4.42 33.71
C LYS A 334 -6.17 3.33 33.00
N TYR A 335 -5.58 2.70 31.99
CA TYR A 335 -6.26 1.77 31.08
C TYR A 335 -5.81 0.33 31.29
N SER A 336 -4.80 0.08 32.12
CA SER A 336 -4.16 -1.23 32.26
C SER A 336 -3.39 -1.33 33.56
N THR A 337 -3.34 -2.53 34.12
CA THR A 337 -2.25 -2.89 35.03
C THR A 337 -0.94 -2.83 34.27
N VAL A 338 0.11 -2.28 34.87
CA VAL A 338 1.41 -2.09 34.21
C VAL A 338 2.51 -2.94 34.82
N GLY A 339 3.51 -3.25 34.01
CA GLY A 339 4.78 -3.83 34.43
C GLY A 339 5.93 -3.21 33.64
N ASN A 340 7.15 -3.48 34.08
CA ASN A 340 8.35 -2.98 33.42
C ASN A 340 8.95 -4.06 32.52
N LEU A 341 9.25 -3.71 31.28
CA LEU A 341 10.02 -4.53 30.33
C LEU A 341 11.41 -3.93 30.19
N SER A 342 12.43 -4.69 30.59
CA SER A 342 13.84 -4.34 30.42
C SER A 342 14.45 -5.23 29.34
N ILE A 343 14.97 -4.63 28.28
CA ILE A 343 15.54 -5.31 27.13
C ILE A 343 17.03 -5.01 27.12
N PHE A 344 17.85 -6.06 27.18
CA PHE A 344 19.29 -5.97 27.03
C PHE A 344 19.70 -6.55 25.67
N VAL A 345 20.23 -5.68 24.80
CA VAL A 345 20.72 -6.06 23.48
C VAL A 345 22.19 -6.38 23.59
N LYS A 346 22.53 -7.64 23.30
CA LYS A 346 23.90 -8.12 23.28
C LYS A 346 24.34 -8.40 21.85
N SER A 347 25.50 -7.87 21.49
CA SER A 347 26.08 -8.01 20.17
C SER A 347 27.61 -7.97 20.26
N ASP A 348 28.26 -9.04 19.81
CA ASP A 348 29.72 -9.15 19.87
C ASP A 348 30.44 -8.33 18.79
N ASN A 349 29.73 -7.97 17.71
CA ASN A 349 30.34 -7.49 16.47
C ASN A 349 29.74 -6.18 15.94
N GLN A 350 28.74 -5.62 16.61
CA GLN A 350 28.02 -4.43 16.17
C GLN A 350 27.73 -3.54 17.37
N ASP A 351 27.76 -2.23 17.12
CA ASP A 351 27.28 -1.21 18.06
C ASP A 351 25.80 -1.45 18.41
N VAL A 352 25.52 -1.67 19.69
CA VAL A 352 24.19 -1.97 20.23
C VAL A 352 23.19 -0.83 20.02
N THR A 353 23.68 0.42 19.97
CA THR A 353 22.82 1.61 19.76
C THR A 353 22.23 1.68 18.35
N SER A 354 22.81 0.92 17.40
CA SER A 354 22.36 0.91 16.00
C SER A 354 21.22 -0.06 15.71
N PHE A 355 20.76 -0.82 16.71
CA PHE A 355 19.61 -1.72 16.57
C PHE A 355 18.30 -0.96 16.78
N ASP A 356 17.31 -1.29 15.97
CA ASP A 356 15.90 -0.87 16.08
C ASP A 356 15.14 -1.95 16.87
N ILE A 357 14.61 -1.57 18.02
CA ILE A 357 13.81 -2.44 18.90
C ILE A 357 12.35 -2.22 18.58
N LYS A 358 11.66 -3.32 18.24
CA LYS A 358 10.23 -3.36 17.98
C LYS A 358 9.57 -4.25 19.02
N ILE A 359 8.54 -3.72 19.64
CA ILE A 359 7.68 -4.40 20.60
C ILE A 359 6.32 -4.49 19.93
N ILE A 360 5.85 -5.71 19.73
CA ILE A 360 4.60 -6.02 19.04
C ILE A 360 3.65 -6.63 20.08
N SER A 361 2.44 -6.08 20.16
CA SER A 361 1.40 -6.61 21.03
C SER A 361 0.90 -7.97 20.53
N SER A 362 0.20 -8.73 21.37
CA SER A 362 -0.41 -10.00 20.97
C SER A 362 -1.42 -9.86 19.80
N GLN A 363 -1.90 -8.65 19.51
CA GLN A 363 -2.78 -8.37 18.37
C GLN A 363 -2.02 -8.18 17.06
N GLY A 364 -0.68 -8.29 17.07
CA GLY A 364 0.18 -8.14 15.88
C GLY A 364 0.44 -6.69 15.48
N ASN A 365 -0.09 -5.73 16.24
CA ASN A 365 0.16 -4.31 16.04
C ASN A 365 1.46 -3.91 16.77
N SER A 366 2.27 -3.15 16.04
CA SER A 366 3.50 -2.57 16.57
C SER A 366 3.16 -1.43 17.51
N ILE A 367 3.75 -1.40 18.71
CA ILE A 367 3.66 -0.24 19.62
C ILE A 367 4.45 0.97 19.06
N PHE A 368 5.16 0.79 17.93
CA PHE A 368 5.97 1.81 17.24
C PHE A 368 5.21 2.42 16.07
N PRO A 369 5.23 3.77 15.93
CA PRO A 369 6.47 4.50 15.62
C PRO A 369 7.12 5.37 16.72
N GLU A 370 6.51 5.53 17.90
CA GLU A 370 6.75 6.68 18.80
C GLU A 370 7.67 6.46 20.00
N ILE A 371 8.05 5.22 20.27
CA ILE A 371 9.00 4.89 21.33
C ILE A 371 10.45 5.10 20.79
N PRO A 372 11.42 5.62 21.59
CA PRO A 372 12.83 5.60 21.20
C PRO A 372 13.19 4.23 20.65
N ARG A 373 13.76 4.14 19.46
CA ARG A 373 13.95 2.84 18.79
C ARG A 373 15.23 2.13 19.20
N HIS A 374 16.08 2.81 19.94
CA HIS A 374 17.47 2.45 20.08
C HIS A 374 17.81 2.21 21.54
N PRO A 375 18.55 1.12 21.84
CA PRO A 375 19.13 0.92 23.16
C PRO A 375 20.07 2.07 23.53
N ASP A 376 20.29 2.26 24.82
CA ASP A 376 21.34 3.15 25.32
C ASP A 376 22.75 2.62 24.98
N SER A 377 23.78 3.39 25.34
CA SER A 377 25.18 3.01 25.09
C SER A 377 25.61 1.70 25.76
N ASN A 378 24.87 1.26 26.78
CA ASN A 378 25.09 0.00 27.50
C ASN A 378 24.24 -1.14 26.92
N GLY A 379 23.44 -0.91 25.87
CA GLY A 379 22.57 -1.89 25.26
C GLY A 379 21.25 -2.10 26.00
N TYR A 380 20.91 -1.27 26.99
CA TYR A 380 19.66 -1.37 27.74
C TYR A 380 18.55 -0.51 27.15
N PHE A 381 17.33 -0.99 27.37
CA PHE A 381 16.12 -0.36 26.86
C PHE A 381 14.94 -0.71 27.77
N ASN A 382 14.36 0.27 28.44
CA ASN A 382 13.38 0.05 29.53
C ASN A 382 12.04 0.74 29.25
N TYR A 383 10.94 0.01 29.42
CA TYR A 383 9.58 0.51 29.18
C TYR A 383 8.60 0.07 30.26
N THR A 384 7.70 0.96 30.62
CA THR A 384 6.45 0.62 31.30
C THR A 384 5.41 0.26 30.24
N LEU A 385 4.79 -0.91 30.37
CA LEU A 385 3.80 -1.44 29.42
C LEU A 385 2.65 -2.10 30.18
N GLY A 386 1.47 -2.17 29.54
CA GLY A 386 0.36 -2.96 30.05
C GLY A 386 0.71 -4.44 30.22
N THR A 387 0.09 -5.13 31.17
CA THR A 387 0.47 -6.50 31.50
C THR A 387 -0.10 -7.51 30.51
N LYS A 388 0.69 -7.93 29.51
CA LYS A 388 0.28 -8.91 28.50
C LYS A 388 1.49 -9.59 27.86
N ASN A 389 1.21 -10.42 26.86
CA ASN A 389 2.22 -11.07 26.04
C ASN A 389 2.65 -10.11 24.92
N TYR A 390 3.96 -9.96 24.76
CA TYR A 390 4.59 -9.19 23.72
C TYR A 390 5.56 -10.05 22.91
N THR A 391 5.80 -9.63 21.68
CA THR A 391 6.95 -10.10 20.89
C THR A 391 7.94 -8.97 20.78
N VAL A 392 9.19 -9.22 21.17
CA VAL A 392 10.27 -8.24 21.02
C VAL A 392 11.21 -8.68 19.90
N ILE A 393 11.46 -7.75 18.99
CA ILE A 393 12.30 -7.94 17.81
C ILE A 393 13.38 -6.87 17.85
N ALA A 394 14.63 -7.26 17.66
CA ALA A 394 15.72 -6.33 17.42
C ALA A 394 16.22 -6.50 15.99
N GLU A 395 16.24 -5.43 15.22
CA GLU A 395 16.62 -5.41 13.82
C GLU A 395 17.70 -4.37 13.55
N LYS A 396 18.66 -4.68 12.68
CA LYS A 396 19.59 -3.69 12.14
C LYS A 396 19.52 -3.72 10.63
N TYR A 397 19.33 -2.55 10.03
CA TYR A 397 19.26 -2.38 8.59
C TYR A 397 20.64 -2.01 8.02
N TYR A 398 20.96 -2.56 6.86
CA TYR A 398 22.06 -2.12 6.01
C TYR A 398 21.60 -1.08 4.98
N PHE A 399 22.55 -0.56 4.20
CA PHE A 399 22.28 0.30 3.04
C PHE A 399 21.22 -0.35 2.12
N LEU A 400 20.26 0.45 1.65
CA LEU A 400 19.06 0.04 0.87
C LEU A 400 17.96 -0.69 1.66
N GLY A 401 17.96 -0.63 3.00
CA GLY A 401 16.86 -1.16 3.82
C GLY A 401 16.84 -2.69 3.93
N LEU A 402 17.94 -3.36 3.54
CA LEU A 402 18.10 -4.79 3.75
C LEU A 402 18.33 -5.08 5.23
N ILE A 403 17.55 -5.99 5.82
CA ILE A 403 17.75 -6.43 7.20
C ILE A 403 19.06 -7.21 7.28
N GLY A 404 20.02 -6.67 8.03
CA GLY A 404 21.34 -7.27 8.24
C GLY A 404 21.41 -8.20 9.43
N TYR A 405 20.75 -7.81 10.52
CA TYR A 405 20.67 -8.59 11.75
C TYR A 405 19.24 -8.59 12.26
N ARG A 406 18.81 -9.72 12.82
CA ARG A 406 17.46 -9.88 13.37
C ARG A 406 17.43 -10.94 14.46
N ASP A 407 16.62 -10.70 15.48
CA ASP A 407 16.13 -11.74 16.39
C ASP A 407 14.58 -11.70 16.40
N LEU A 408 13.94 -12.86 16.24
CA LEU A 408 12.48 -12.99 16.05
C LEU A 408 11.77 -13.74 17.19
N ASN A 409 12.50 -14.35 18.12
CA ASN A 409 11.93 -15.41 18.99
C ASN A 409 11.78 -15.02 20.46
N ASN A 410 11.68 -13.72 20.77
CA ASN A 410 11.56 -13.27 22.16
C ASN A 410 10.11 -12.90 22.49
N SER A 411 9.28 -13.93 22.69
CA SER A 411 7.99 -13.74 23.36
C SER A 411 8.23 -13.51 24.85
N VAL A 412 7.64 -12.46 25.40
CA VAL A 412 7.78 -12.05 26.79
C VAL A 412 6.43 -11.75 27.39
N ILE A 413 6.24 -12.13 28.65
CA ILE A 413 5.03 -11.83 29.41
C ILE A 413 5.38 -10.71 30.40
N VAL A 414 4.81 -9.53 30.21
CA VAL A 414 4.93 -8.43 31.17
C VAL A 414 3.91 -8.65 32.28
N THR A 415 4.38 -8.65 33.53
CA THR A 415 3.57 -8.95 34.71
C THR A 415 3.46 -7.73 35.63
N GLU A 416 2.33 -7.65 36.34
CA GLU A 416 1.97 -6.47 37.14
C GLU A 416 3.04 -6.16 38.19
N ASN A 417 3.44 -4.89 38.27
CA ASN A 417 4.39 -4.36 39.25
C ASN A 417 5.74 -5.11 39.30
N LYS A 418 6.11 -5.78 38.21
CA LYS A 418 7.36 -6.54 38.09
C LYS A 418 8.18 -6.07 36.90
N THR A 419 9.49 -6.16 37.05
CA THR A 419 10.43 -5.98 35.94
C THR A 419 10.70 -7.33 35.30
N THR A 420 10.30 -7.47 34.05
CA THR A 420 10.63 -8.62 33.21
C THR A 420 11.83 -8.24 32.36
N MET A 421 12.93 -9.00 32.49
CA MET A 421 14.15 -8.76 31.74
C MET A 421 14.28 -9.79 30.62
N ILE A 422 14.61 -9.34 29.41
CA ILE A 422 14.97 -10.21 28.29
C ILE A 422 16.33 -9.82 27.73
N VAL A 423 17.07 -10.83 27.27
CA VAL A 423 18.32 -10.65 26.55
C VAL A 423 18.09 -11.01 25.09
N ILE A 424 18.40 -10.09 24.20
CA ILE A 424 18.26 -10.28 22.75
C ILE A 424 19.66 -10.33 22.14
N GLU A 425 19.91 -11.35 21.31
CA GLU A 425 21.19 -11.56 20.64
C GLU A 425 20.98 -11.61 19.11
N PRO A 426 20.84 -10.45 18.44
CA PRO A 426 20.55 -10.41 17.01
C PRO A 426 21.64 -11.09 16.19
N LYS A 427 21.25 -12.09 15.40
CA LYS A 427 22.17 -12.82 14.53
C LYS A 427 22.15 -12.25 13.13
N LYS A 428 23.28 -12.35 12.45
CA LYS A 428 23.41 -11.95 11.05
C LYS A 428 22.42 -12.76 10.22
N GLN A 429 21.51 -12.08 9.54
CA GLN A 429 20.65 -12.73 8.56
C GLN A 429 21.40 -12.76 7.23
N TYR A 430 21.98 -13.91 6.91
CA TYR A 430 22.39 -14.18 5.52
C TYR A 430 21.10 -14.28 4.72
N LEU A 431 20.83 -13.30 3.84
CA LEU A 431 19.75 -13.25 2.83
C LEU A 431 18.99 -14.58 2.68
N HIS A 432 18.15 -14.92 3.65
CA HIS A 432 17.30 -16.10 3.63
C HIS A 432 15.93 -15.70 3.07
N ILE A 433 15.94 -14.71 2.18
CA ILE A 433 14.79 -14.32 1.38
C ILE A 433 14.58 -15.48 0.39
N LEU A 434 13.35 -16.02 0.38
CA LEU A 434 12.81 -17.06 -0.51
C LEU A 434 12.77 -18.52 -0.01
N LYS A 435 12.34 -18.80 1.23
CA LYS A 435 11.94 -20.18 1.57
C LYS A 435 10.69 -20.40 2.44
N ASN A 436 10.01 -19.35 2.90
CA ASN A 436 8.74 -19.51 3.61
C ASN A 436 7.62 -18.79 2.85
#